data_AF-A0A538HQX9-F1
#
_entry.id   AF-A0A538HQX9-F1
#
_cell.length_a   1.000
_cell.length_b   1.000
_cell.length_c   1.000
_cell.angle_alpha   90.00
_cell.angle_beta   90.00
_cell.angle_gamma   90.00
#
_symmetry.space_group_name_H-M   'P 1'
#
loop_
_entity.id
_entity.type
_entity.pdbx_description
1 polymer ?
#
loop_
_entity_poly.entity_id
_entity_poly.type
_entity_poly.pdbx_seq_one_letter_code
_entity_poly.pdbx_strand_id
1 'polypeptide(L)'
;MSKHPVLAAGVAIVMVVLAAAAYAAGGPMMMGPSHRISQPSFVGYYDGHKDTYLSTDISSKAEAKMMHINFSASMGKVKGLPEIYLVQGRAAPGQLAVFGSEPGEKDYSPLWAETILTWKAGSKPVLITSDNQVNKLEKTSGLTERPGNVVLNCPIVKVGGKS
;
A
#
# COMPACT_ATOMS: atom_id res chain seq x y z
N MET A 1 84.95 18.70 13.66
CA MET A 1 84.50 19.44 14.86
C MET A 1 83.39 20.40 14.46
N SER A 2 82.14 20.13 14.85
CA SER A 2 81.23 21.07 15.52
C SER A 2 79.89 20.36 15.80
N LYS A 3 79.23 20.71 16.90
CA LYS A 3 78.11 20.00 17.55
C LYS A 3 76.78 20.77 17.37
N HIS A 4 75.67 20.05 17.07
CA HIS A 4 74.22 20.17 17.43
C HIS A 4 73.49 21.56 17.50
N PRO A 5 72.13 21.70 17.66
CA PRO A 5 70.99 20.76 17.72
C PRO A 5 69.65 21.17 16.98
N VAL A 6 68.71 20.20 16.84
CA VAL A 6 67.25 20.21 17.16
C VAL A 6 66.15 21.00 16.36
N LEU A 7 65.09 20.22 16.00
CA LEU A 7 63.64 20.46 15.75
C LEU A 7 63.12 21.33 14.58
N ALA A 8 62.27 20.73 13.74
CA ALA A 8 60.91 21.24 13.47
C ALA A 8 60.02 20.16 12.84
N ALA A 9 58.79 20.05 13.37
CA ALA A 9 57.72 19.16 12.94
C ALA A 9 57.05 19.65 11.64
N GLY A 10 56.39 18.74 10.90
CA GLY A 10 55.55 19.08 9.75
C GLY A 10 54.76 17.90 9.23
N VAL A 11 53.67 17.57 9.91
CA VAL A 11 52.70 16.52 9.54
C VAL A 11 51.76 17.03 8.44
N ALA A 12 51.54 16.15 7.45
CA ALA A 12 50.36 15.99 6.57
C ALA A 12 49.91 17.16 5.66
N ILE A 13 49.55 16.80 4.42
CA ILE A 13 48.15 16.77 3.98
C ILE A 13 48.05 15.73 2.85
N VAL A 14 47.30 14.68 3.13
CA VAL A 14 46.89 13.62 2.21
C VAL A 14 45.56 14.06 1.57
N MET A 15 45.52 14.01 0.24
CA MET A 15 44.36 13.79 -0.64
C MET A 15 43.05 14.49 -0.27
N VAL A 16 42.84 15.69 -0.84
CA VAL A 16 41.49 16.24 -1.00
C VAL A 16 41.00 15.90 -2.42
N VAL A 17 39.69 15.65 -2.51
CA VAL A 17 38.86 15.51 -3.71
C VAL A 17 38.71 14.08 -4.24
N LEU A 18 37.76 13.34 -3.67
CA LEU A 18 36.88 12.42 -4.43
C LEU A 18 35.54 12.12 -3.70
N ALA A 19 35.07 13.00 -2.81
CA ALA A 19 33.80 12.80 -2.09
C ALA A 19 32.58 13.53 -2.72
N ALA A 20 32.74 14.17 -3.89
CA ALA A 20 31.68 14.98 -4.49
C ALA A 20 30.77 14.23 -5.49
N ALA A 21 31.10 12.98 -5.86
CA ALA A 21 30.32 12.24 -6.87
C ALA A 21 29.14 11.44 -6.31
N ALA A 22 29.04 11.27 -4.98
CA ALA A 22 28.02 10.42 -4.36
C ALA A 22 26.70 11.14 -4.02
N TYR A 23 26.62 12.47 -4.16
CA TYR A 23 25.39 13.22 -3.88
C TYR A 23 24.39 13.24 -5.06
N ALA A 24 24.78 12.76 -6.24
CA ALA A 24 23.91 12.70 -7.42
C ALA A 24 22.99 11.46 -7.45
N ALA A 25 23.27 10.45 -6.62
CA ALA A 25 22.41 9.29 -6.40
C ALA A 25 22.05 9.27 -4.93
N GLY A 26 20.88 9.84 -4.58
CA GLY A 26 20.47 10.16 -3.20
C GLY A 26 21.02 9.21 -2.14
N GLY A 27 21.81 9.76 -1.21
CA GLY A 27 22.42 9.01 -0.11
C GLY A 27 21.40 8.25 0.75
N PRO A 28 21.87 7.43 1.71
CA PRO A 28 20.99 6.55 2.49
C PRO A 28 19.86 7.34 3.17
N MET A 29 18.62 6.87 3.02
CA MET A 29 17.47 7.46 3.72
C MET A 29 17.65 7.29 5.23
N MET A 30 17.48 8.37 5.98
CA MET A 30 17.70 8.41 7.44
C MET A 30 16.50 7.83 8.21
N MET A 31 16.20 6.54 7.97
CA MET A 31 15.00 5.84 8.51
C MET A 31 15.21 5.21 9.90
N GLY A 32 16.42 5.28 10.47
CA GLY A 32 16.79 4.60 11.71
C GLY A 32 16.87 3.07 11.57
N PRO A 33 17.25 2.33 12.64
CA PRO A 33 17.30 0.87 12.62
C PRO A 33 15.90 0.25 12.48
N SER A 34 15.77 -0.76 11.63
CA SER A 34 14.53 -1.53 11.54
C SER A 34 14.29 -2.37 12.81
N HIS A 35 13.05 -2.44 13.25
CA HIS A 35 12.59 -3.39 14.28
C HIS A 35 11.33 -4.10 13.79
N ARG A 36 10.94 -5.19 14.46
CA ARG A 36 9.76 -5.97 14.11
C ARG A 36 8.64 -5.72 15.11
N ILE A 37 7.42 -5.63 14.60
CA ILE A 37 6.18 -5.62 15.37
C ILE A 37 5.25 -6.71 14.83
N SER A 38 4.32 -7.17 15.66
CA SER A 38 3.20 -8.02 15.22
C SER A 38 2.02 -7.12 14.87
N GLN A 39 1.45 -7.30 13.68
CA GLN A 39 0.29 -6.55 13.19
C GLN A 39 -0.67 -7.52 12.49
N PRO A 40 -2.00 -7.40 12.69
CA PRO A 40 -2.97 -8.15 11.91
C PRO A 40 -2.81 -7.89 10.41
N SER A 41 -2.90 -8.96 9.63
CA SER A 41 -2.94 -8.93 8.17
C SER A 41 -4.24 -9.54 7.68
N PHE A 42 -4.67 -9.12 6.49
CA PHE A 42 -5.89 -9.55 5.85
C PHE A 42 -5.58 -10.19 4.49
N VAL A 43 -6.57 -10.89 3.93
CA VAL A 43 -6.50 -11.44 2.57
C VAL A 43 -7.61 -10.86 1.70
N GLY A 44 -7.28 -10.50 0.46
CA GLY A 44 -8.21 -10.00 -0.54
C GLY A 44 -7.92 -10.65 -1.89
N TYR A 45 -8.88 -10.58 -2.81
CA TYR A 45 -8.72 -11.13 -4.16
C TYR A 45 -8.10 -10.12 -5.11
N TYR A 46 -7.27 -10.62 -6.02
CA TYR A 46 -6.84 -9.95 -7.24
C TYR A 46 -6.74 -11.02 -8.34
N ASP A 47 -7.39 -10.78 -9.48
CA ASP A 47 -7.39 -11.68 -10.65
C ASP A 47 -7.49 -13.20 -10.37
N GLY A 48 -8.31 -13.57 -9.39
CA GLY A 48 -8.58 -14.97 -9.05
C GLY A 48 -7.62 -15.59 -8.02
N HIS A 49 -6.54 -14.92 -7.64
CA HIS A 49 -5.70 -15.30 -6.50
C HIS A 49 -5.93 -14.39 -5.29
N LYS A 50 -5.27 -14.71 -4.17
CA LYS A 50 -5.36 -13.95 -2.92
C LYS A 50 -4.03 -13.28 -2.60
N ASP A 51 -4.13 -12.03 -2.20
CA ASP A 51 -3.02 -11.24 -1.70
C ASP A 51 -3.15 -10.97 -0.21
N THR A 52 -2.01 -10.86 0.47
CA THR A 52 -1.97 -10.45 1.88
C THR A 52 -1.70 -8.96 1.97
N TYR A 53 -2.53 -8.25 2.73
CA TYR A 53 -2.42 -6.81 2.91
C TYR A 53 -2.54 -6.41 4.39
N LEU A 54 -2.07 -5.21 4.71
CA LEU A 54 -2.30 -4.56 6.00
C LEU A 54 -3.37 -3.50 5.82
N SER A 55 -4.03 -3.08 6.90
CA SER A 55 -4.83 -1.85 6.91
C SER A 55 -4.28 -0.95 8.00
N THR A 56 -3.84 0.25 7.64
CA THR A 56 -3.08 1.13 8.55
C THR A 56 -3.79 2.45 8.82
N ASP A 57 -4.39 3.05 7.79
CA ASP A 57 -5.02 4.37 7.85
C ASP A 57 -6.25 4.42 6.95
N ILE A 58 -7.22 5.26 7.30
CA ILE A 58 -8.42 5.47 6.49
C ILE A 58 -8.95 6.90 6.61
N SER A 59 -9.53 7.42 5.53
CA SER A 59 -10.04 8.80 5.48
C SER A 59 -11.43 8.98 6.09
N SER A 60 -12.06 7.90 6.55
CA SER A 60 -13.37 7.90 7.23
C SER A 60 -13.18 7.73 8.73
N LYS A 61 -13.59 8.74 9.52
CA LYS A 61 -13.45 8.67 10.99
C LYS A 61 -14.28 7.53 11.60
N ALA A 62 -15.43 7.22 11.00
CA ALA A 62 -16.30 6.15 11.45
C ALA A 62 -15.67 4.78 11.22
N GLU A 63 -15.14 4.52 10.02
CA GLU A 63 -14.49 3.25 9.72
C GLU A 63 -13.14 3.10 10.41
N ALA A 64 -12.36 4.17 10.57
CA ALA A 64 -11.12 4.14 11.35
C ALA A 64 -11.38 3.62 12.76
N LYS A 65 -12.44 4.12 13.40
CA LYS A 65 -12.87 3.67 14.73
C LYS A 65 -13.32 2.22 14.73
N MET A 66 -14.09 1.80 13.73
CA MET A 66 -14.60 0.43 13.60
C MET A 66 -13.47 -0.59 13.38
N MET A 67 -12.47 -0.24 12.59
CA MET A 67 -11.32 -1.11 12.28
C MET A 67 -10.19 -1.00 13.31
N HIS A 68 -10.29 -0.06 14.26
CA HIS A 68 -9.23 0.23 15.23
C HIS A 68 -7.89 0.62 14.57
N ILE A 69 -7.96 1.45 13.52
CA ILE A 69 -6.80 1.96 12.77
C ILE A 69 -6.77 3.49 12.77
N ASN A 70 -5.73 4.08 12.17
CA ASN A 70 -5.55 5.52 12.17
C ASN A 70 -6.58 6.23 11.27
N PHE A 71 -7.06 7.38 11.72
CA PHE A 71 -7.82 8.29 10.88
C PHE A 71 -6.89 9.29 10.19
N SER A 72 -6.96 9.38 8.86
CA SER A 72 -6.17 10.32 8.05
C SER A 72 -7.04 11.05 7.04
N ALA A 73 -7.49 12.25 7.40
CA ALA A 73 -8.36 13.07 6.53
C ALA A 73 -7.68 13.52 5.22
N SER A 74 -6.35 13.71 5.24
CA SER A 74 -5.60 14.22 4.08
C SER A 74 -5.63 13.25 2.91
N MET A 75 -5.64 11.95 3.17
CA MET A 75 -5.69 10.91 2.14
C MET A 75 -6.96 10.96 1.30
N GLY A 76 -8.09 11.40 1.86
CA GLY A 76 -9.34 11.55 1.12
C GLY A 76 -9.28 12.57 -0.03
N LYS A 77 -8.21 13.37 -0.10
CA LYS A 77 -7.97 14.35 -1.17
C LYS A 77 -7.24 13.77 -2.36
N VAL A 78 -6.61 12.59 -2.22
CA VAL A 78 -5.86 11.94 -3.30
C VAL A 78 -6.83 11.47 -4.37
N LYS A 79 -6.45 11.63 -5.65
CA LYS A 79 -7.25 11.31 -6.83
C LYS A 79 -6.47 10.37 -7.75
N GLY A 80 -7.18 9.68 -8.65
CA GLY A 80 -6.57 8.74 -9.60
C GLY A 80 -6.02 7.49 -8.92
N LEU A 81 -6.68 7.04 -7.84
CA LEU A 81 -6.31 5.82 -7.13
C LEU A 81 -6.96 4.60 -7.80
N PRO A 82 -6.31 3.42 -7.78
CA PRO A 82 -6.98 2.17 -8.08
C PRO A 82 -8.11 1.92 -7.06
N GLU A 83 -9.09 1.11 -7.45
CA GLU A 83 -10.24 0.81 -6.61
C GLU A 83 -9.98 -0.39 -5.70
N ILE A 84 -10.61 -0.37 -4.53
CA ILE A 84 -10.87 -1.54 -3.71
C ILE A 84 -12.37 -1.73 -3.61
N TYR A 85 -12.85 -2.90 -4.03
CA TYR A 85 -14.27 -3.22 -4.05
C TYR A 85 -14.67 -4.01 -2.80
N LEU A 86 -15.68 -3.51 -2.08
CA LEU A 86 -16.22 -4.12 -0.87
C LEU A 86 -17.69 -4.45 -1.07
N VAL A 87 -18.08 -5.71 -0.86
CA VAL A 87 -19.49 -6.12 -0.95
C VAL A 87 -20.22 -5.77 0.34
N GLN A 88 -21.28 -4.98 0.25
CA GLN A 88 -22.16 -4.65 1.36
C GLN A 88 -23.48 -5.41 1.27
N GLY A 89 -23.87 -6.07 2.37
CA GLY A 89 -25.11 -6.84 2.46
C GLY A 89 -24.94 -8.29 2.01
N ARG A 90 -25.79 -8.76 1.09
CA ARG A 90 -25.77 -10.16 0.61
C ARG A 90 -24.48 -10.42 -0.18
N ALA A 91 -23.76 -11.48 0.18
CA ALA A 91 -22.54 -11.90 -0.51
C ALA A 91 -22.51 -13.41 -0.70
N ALA A 92 -21.70 -13.88 -1.64
CA ALA A 92 -21.37 -15.30 -1.73
C ALA A 92 -20.47 -15.72 -0.55
N PRO A 93 -20.53 -16.99 -0.11
CA PRO A 93 -19.59 -17.50 0.91
C PRO A 93 -18.14 -17.27 0.48
N GLY A 94 -17.30 -16.81 1.43
CA GLY A 94 -15.88 -16.56 1.18
C GLY A 94 -15.56 -15.28 0.39
N GLN A 95 -16.54 -14.37 0.24
CA GLN A 95 -16.28 -13.05 -0.33
C GLN A 95 -15.32 -12.26 0.57
N LEU A 96 -14.32 -11.66 -0.06
CA LEU A 96 -13.32 -10.78 0.55
C LEU A 96 -13.31 -9.44 -0.23
N ALA A 97 -12.46 -8.51 0.19
CA ALA A 97 -12.15 -7.34 -0.64
C ALA A 97 -11.58 -7.79 -1.99
N VAL A 98 -11.87 -7.03 -3.05
CA VAL A 98 -11.29 -7.24 -4.38
C VAL A 98 -10.49 -6.01 -4.76
N PHE A 99 -9.23 -6.20 -5.14
CA PHE A 99 -8.34 -5.11 -5.55
C PHE A 99 -8.41 -4.92 -7.06
N GLY A 100 -8.30 -3.67 -7.51
CA GLY A 100 -8.17 -3.32 -8.94
C GLY A 100 -6.74 -3.29 -9.45
N SER A 101 -5.74 -3.50 -8.59
CA SER A 101 -4.31 -3.51 -8.94
C SER A 101 -3.51 -4.28 -7.88
N GLU A 102 -2.26 -4.65 -8.16
CA GLU A 102 -1.36 -5.29 -7.20
C GLU A 102 0.12 -4.87 -7.42
N PRO A 103 1.03 -5.09 -6.47
CA PRO A 103 2.45 -4.79 -6.66
C PRO A 103 3.03 -5.43 -7.93
N GLY A 104 3.53 -4.60 -8.83
CA GLY A 104 4.03 -5.02 -10.15
C GLY A 104 3.26 -4.37 -11.30
N GLU A 105 2.02 -3.97 -11.05
CA GLU A 105 1.18 -3.24 -11.99
C GLU A 105 1.53 -1.75 -12.05
N LYS A 106 1.32 -1.14 -13.22
CA LYS A 106 1.69 0.26 -13.48
C LYS A 106 0.91 1.27 -12.63
N ASP A 107 -0.30 0.91 -12.22
CA ASP A 107 -1.26 1.75 -11.53
C ASP A 107 -1.41 1.36 -10.05
N TYR A 108 -0.54 0.47 -9.57
CA TYR A 108 -0.53 0.07 -8.18
C TYR A 108 -0.29 1.27 -7.27
N SER A 109 -1.10 1.33 -6.22
CA SER A 109 -0.98 2.26 -5.12
C SER A 109 -1.33 1.53 -3.83
N PRO A 110 -0.62 1.79 -2.71
CA PRO A 110 -1.07 1.30 -1.41
C PRO A 110 -2.32 2.03 -0.91
N LEU A 111 -2.69 3.14 -1.57
CA LEU A 111 -3.94 3.87 -1.34
C LEU A 111 -5.00 3.44 -2.36
N TRP A 112 -6.22 3.21 -1.86
CA TRP A 112 -7.33 2.70 -2.65
C TRP A 112 -8.54 3.62 -2.54
N ALA A 113 -9.22 3.86 -3.66
CA ALA A 113 -10.57 4.43 -3.65
C ALA A 113 -11.58 3.34 -3.29
N GLU A 114 -12.37 3.56 -2.24
CA GLU A 114 -13.41 2.63 -1.84
C GLU A 114 -14.58 2.63 -2.83
N THR A 115 -14.92 1.45 -3.32
CA THR A 115 -16.12 1.22 -4.14
C THR A 115 -16.98 0.14 -3.50
N ILE A 116 -18.25 0.48 -3.26
CA ILE A 116 -19.18 -0.41 -2.57
C ILE A 116 -20.04 -1.14 -3.60
N LEU A 117 -19.96 -2.47 -3.55
CA LEU A 117 -20.75 -3.38 -4.37
C LEU A 117 -21.99 -3.84 -3.61
N THR A 118 -23.14 -3.86 -4.28
CA THR A 118 -24.39 -4.38 -3.73
C THR A 118 -25.10 -5.24 -4.76
N TRP A 119 -25.71 -6.34 -4.30
CA TRP A 119 -26.56 -7.19 -5.14
C TRP A 119 -28.01 -6.74 -5.05
N LYS A 120 -28.65 -6.50 -6.21
CA LYS A 120 -30.10 -6.22 -6.27
C LYS A 120 -30.92 -7.36 -5.68
N ALA A 121 -32.06 -7.02 -5.10
CA ALA A 121 -33.03 -8.01 -4.63
C ALA A 121 -33.37 -9.04 -5.74
N GLY A 122 -33.47 -10.31 -5.37
CA GLY A 122 -33.71 -11.42 -6.32
C GLY A 122 -32.46 -11.92 -7.06
N SER A 123 -31.37 -11.16 -7.10
CA SER A 123 -30.11 -11.61 -7.72
C SER A 123 -29.40 -12.65 -6.86
N LYS A 124 -28.75 -13.64 -7.46
CA LYS A 124 -27.95 -14.65 -6.74
C LYS A 124 -26.49 -14.18 -6.66
N PRO A 125 -25.97 -13.83 -5.47
CA PRO A 125 -24.57 -13.46 -5.33
C PRO A 125 -23.64 -14.59 -5.78
N VAL A 126 -22.60 -14.22 -6.51
CA VAL A 126 -21.47 -15.10 -6.85
C VAL A 126 -20.20 -14.54 -6.25
N LEU A 127 -19.20 -15.40 -6.05
CA LEU A 127 -17.90 -14.97 -5.54
C LEU A 127 -17.22 -14.08 -6.58
N ILE A 128 -16.84 -12.87 -6.15
CA ILE A 128 -16.14 -11.89 -6.97
C ILE A 128 -14.66 -11.92 -6.59
N THR A 129 -13.80 -12.10 -7.59
CA THR A 129 -12.36 -12.28 -7.40
C THR A 129 -11.50 -11.37 -8.29
N SER A 130 -12.12 -10.56 -9.15
CA SER A 130 -11.43 -9.54 -9.96
C SER A 130 -12.35 -8.37 -10.31
N ASP A 131 -11.75 -7.23 -10.64
CA ASP A 131 -12.42 -6.02 -11.15
C ASP A 131 -13.05 -6.25 -12.53
N ASN A 132 -12.38 -7.01 -13.40
CA ASN A 132 -12.92 -7.47 -14.68
C ASN A 132 -14.23 -8.26 -14.49
N GLN A 133 -14.31 -9.05 -13.41
CA GLN A 133 -15.53 -9.75 -13.04
C GLN A 133 -16.62 -8.78 -12.54
N VAL A 134 -16.28 -7.74 -11.76
CA VAL A 134 -17.21 -6.68 -11.36
C VAL A 134 -17.87 -6.06 -12.60
N ASN A 135 -17.05 -5.57 -13.53
CA ASN A 135 -17.48 -4.96 -14.79
C ASN A 135 -18.46 -5.83 -15.59
N LYS A 136 -18.25 -7.16 -15.57
CA LYS A 136 -19.14 -8.12 -16.23
C LYS A 136 -20.44 -8.34 -15.47
N LEU A 137 -20.37 -8.45 -14.13
CA LEU A 137 -21.52 -8.76 -13.28
C LEU A 137 -22.51 -7.60 -13.20
N GLU A 138 -22.04 -6.35 -13.26
CA GLU A 138 -22.92 -5.17 -13.33
C GLU A 138 -23.83 -5.20 -14.56
N LYS A 139 -23.30 -5.68 -15.69
CA LYS A 139 -24.04 -5.75 -16.96
C LYS A 139 -25.00 -6.94 -17.04
N THR A 140 -24.77 -7.99 -16.25
CA THR A 140 -25.40 -9.30 -16.51
C THR A 140 -26.16 -9.89 -15.32
N SER A 141 -25.86 -9.47 -14.09
CA SER A 141 -26.20 -10.26 -12.89
C SER A 141 -26.85 -9.44 -11.77
N GLY A 142 -27.14 -8.15 -12.02
CA GLY A 142 -27.79 -7.29 -11.02
C GLY A 142 -26.88 -6.84 -9.88
N LEU A 143 -25.56 -6.95 -10.06
CA LEU A 143 -24.58 -6.23 -9.23
C LEU A 143 -24.67 -4.73 -9.55
N THR A 144 -24.48 -3.89 -8.56
CA THR A 144 -24.34 -2.44 -8.73
C THR A 144 -23.21 -1.93 -7.87
N GLU A 145 -22.45 -0.98 -8.38
CA GLU A 145 -21.45 -0.26 -7.61
C GLU A 145 -21.89 1.16 -7.25
N ARG A 146 -21.26 1.72 -6.21
CA ARG A 146 -21.29 3.13 -5.89
C ARG A 146 -19.97 3.55 -5.23
N PRO A 147 -19.55 4.81 -5.34
CA PRO A 147 -18.43 5.31 -4.55
C PRO A 147 -18.71 5.19 -3.04
N GLY A 148 -17.71 4.75 -2.29
CA GLY A 148 -17.67 4.84 -0.84
C GLY A 148 -17.33 6.25 -0.35
N ASN A 149 -16.62 7.02 -1.19
CA ASN A 149 -16.04 8.33 -0.86
C ASN A 149 -15.02 8.26 0.30
N VAL A 150 -14.36 7.12 0.42
CA VAL A 150 -13.31 6.84 1.40
C VAL A 150 -12.05 6.41 0.67
N VAL A 151 -10.90 6.82 1.23
CA VAL A 151 -9.58 6.35 0.81
C VAL A 151 -8.99 5.50 1.91
N LEU A 152 -8.58 4.28 1.57
CA LEU A 152 -7.94 3.33 2.47
C LEU A 152 -6.45 3.25 2.17
N ASN A 153 -5.60 3.24 3.21
CA ASN A 153 -4.21 2.83 3.09
C ASN A 153 -4.11 1.35 3.46
N CYS A 154 -4.05 0.51 2.42
CA CYS A 154 -4.02 -0.94 2.56
C CYS A 154 -2.88 -1.53 1.70
N PRO A 155 -1.61 -1.38 2.10
CA PRO A 155 -0.50 -1.89 1.30
C PRO A 155 -0.55 -3.42 1.21
N ILE A 156 -0.42 -3.95 -0.01
CA ILE A 156 -0.21 -5.38 -0.23
C ILE A 156 1.25 -5.70 0.12
N VAL A 157 1.42 -6.63 1.06
CA VAL A 157 2.74 -7.04 1.59
C VAL A 157 3.19 -8.40 1.05
N LYS A 158 2.29 -9.14 0.41
CA LYS A 158 2.60 -10.40 -0.28
C LYS A 158 1.58 -10.66 -1.40
N VAL A 159 2.08 -10.68 -2.64
CA VAL A 159 1.34 -11.13 -3.83
C VAL A 159 1.26 -12.66 -3.85
N GLY A 160 0.11 -13.20 -4.27
CA GLY A 160 -0.02 -14.63 -4.57
C GLY A 160 0.23 -15.52 -3.34
N GLY A 161 -0.62 -15.40 -2.33
CA GLY A 161 -0.60 -16.20 -1.11
C GLY A 161 -1.57 -17.39 -1.15
N LYS A 162 -1.12 -18.54 -0.64
CA LYS A 162 -2.05 -19.56 -0.13
C LYS A 162 -2.45 -19.13 1.28
N SER A 163 -3.75 -18.91 1.49
CA SER A 163 -4.36 -18.77 2.82
C SER A 163 -4.26 -20.08 3.59
#